data_AF-A0A522LWX6-F1
#
_entry.id   AF-A0A522LWX6-F1
#
_cell.length_a   1.000
_cell.length_b   1.000
_cell.length_c   1.000
_cell.angle_alpha   90.00
_cell.angle_beta   90.00
_cell.angle_gamma   90.00
#
_symmetry.space_group_name_H-M   'P 1'
#
loop_
_entity.id
_entity.type
_entity.pdbx_description
1 polymer ?
#
loop_
_entity_poly.entity_id
_entity_poly.type
_entity_poly.pdbx_seq_one_letter_code
_entity_poly.pdbx_strand_id
1 'polypeptide(L)'
;GFDGLYGLVKGHLERDPLSGDLYLFVSGNRKRAKVLMWDGTGLCLYAKRLEKGRFAQVWGEDTLELTVAELQLFLEGSALVGKVRVSPAALCLKCLTNVTEIATIARAKAGADPGR
;
A
#
# COMPACT_ATOMS: atom_id res chain seq x y z
N GLY A 1 0.80 -26.04 -7.13
CA GLY A 1 0.28 -25.86 -5.76
C GLY A 1 1.32 -25.11 -4.98
N PHE A 2 1.60 -25.53 -3.75
CA PHE A 2 2.66 -24.98 -2.91
C PHE A 2 4.03 -25.00 -3.60
N ASP A 3 4.50 -26.17 -4.04
CA ASP A 3 5.87 -26.34 -4.57
C ASP A 3 6.17 -25.47 -5.79
N GLY A 4 5.19 -25.33 -6.69
CA GLY A 4 5.35 -24.50 -7.88
C GLY A 4 5.48 -23.01 -7.55
N LEU A 5 4.69 -22.51 -6.59
CA LEU A 5 4.80 -21.11 -6.16
C LEU A 5 6.06 -20.90 -5.32
N TYR A 6 6.39 -21.85 -4.45
CA TYR A 6 7.63 -21.85 -3.69
C TYR A 6 8.85 -21.76 -4.62
N GLY A 7 8.87 -22.57 -5.68
CA GLY A 7 9.92 -22.53 -6.70
C GLY A 7 10.00 -21.20 -7.44
N LEU A 8 8.88 -20.54 -7.72
CA LEU A 8 8.87 -19.19 -8.30
C LEU A 8 9.45 -18.14 -7.34
N VAL A 9 9.06 -18.17 -6.06
CA VAL A 9 9.63 -17.24 -5.07
C VAL A 9 11.13 -17.44 -4.95
N LYS A 10 11.59 -18.68 -4.79
CA LYS A 10 13.00 -18.99 -4.58
C LYS A 10 13.85 -18.78 -5.83
N GLY A 11 13.35 -19.19 -6.99
CA GLY A 11 14.12 -19.22 -8.23
C GLY A 11 13.97 -17.97 -9.11
N HIS A 12 12.80 -17.34 -9.12
CA HIS A 12 12.56 -16.17 -9.98
C HIS A 12 12.62 -14.85 -9.21
N LEU A 13 12.06 -14.83 -7.99
CA LEU A 13 12.13 -13.64 -7.14
C LEU A 13 13.39 -13.58 -6.28
N GLU A 14 14.14 -14.69 -6.21
CA GLU A 14 15.35 -14.84 -5.39
C GLU A 14 15.13 -14.44 -3.92
N ARG A 15 13.94 -14.72 -3.38
CA ARG A 15 13.57 -14.49 -1.99
C ARG A 15 13.40 -15.80 -1.23
N ASP A 16 13.45 -15.71 0.10
CA ASP A 16 13.14 -16.83 0.98
C ASP A 16 11.61 -16.96 1.15
N PRO A 17 10.98 -18.05 0.66
CA PRO A 17 9.54 -18.25 0.84
C PRO A 17 9.13 -18.47 2.31
N LEU A 18 10.09 -18.68 3.22
CA LEU A 18 9.88 -18.90 4.64
C LEU A 18 10.10 -17.65 5.50
N SER A 19 10.38 -16.49 4.88
CA SER A 19 10.66 -15.23 5.58
C SER A 19 9.50 -14.69 6.41
N GLY A 20 8.27 -15.19 6.18
CA GLY A 20 7.03 -14.62 6.70
C GLY A 20 6.40 -13.57 5.78
N ASP A 21 7.05 -13.25 4.65
CA ASP A 21 6.48 -12.36 3.64
C ASP A 21 5.29 -12.99 2.90
N LEU A 22 4.43 -12.12 2.37
CA LEU A 22 3.30 -12.51 1.53
C LEU A 22 3.65 -12.36 0.06
N TYR A 23 3.56 -13.46 -0.70
CA TYR A 23 3.84 -13.46 -2.13
C TYR A 23 2.53 -13.57 -2.92
N LEU A 24 2.13 -12.47 -3.56
CA LEU A 24 0.92 -12.37 -4.36
C LEU A 24 1.18 -12.74 -5.82
N PHE A 25 0.44 -13.72 -6.32
CA PHE A 25 0.46 -14.17 -7.71
C PHE A 25 -0.91 -13.94 -8.35
N VAL A 26 -0.95 -13.22 -9.47
CA VAL A 26 -2.18 -12.95 -10.20
C VAL A 26 -2.12 -13.60 -11.57
N SER A 27 -3.18 -14.30 -11.97
CA SER A 27 -3.23 -14.92 -13.30
C SER A 27 -3.26 -13.86 -14.40
N GLY A 28 -2.73 -14.15 -15.59
CA GLY A 28 -2.67 -13.17 -16.69
C GLY A 28 -4.04 -12.56 -17.09
N ASN A 29 -5.13 -13.33 -16.98
CA ASN A 29 -6.49 -12.81 -17.20
C ASN A 29 -7.08 -12.00 -16.03
N ARG A 30 -6.32 -11.86 -14.93
CA ARG A 30 -6.63 -11.17 -13.67
C ARG A 30 -7.91 -11.64 -12.97
N LYS A 31 -8.39 -12.86 -13.23
CA LYS A 31 -9.56 -13.42 -12.54
C LYS A 31 -9.23 -14.28 -11.32
N ARG A 32 -7.95 -14.66 -11.15
CA ARG A 32 -7.49 -15.49 -10.03
C ARG A 32 -6.27 -14.84 -9.38
N ALA A 33 -6.23 -14.91 -8.06
CA ALA A 33 -5.09 -14.50 -7.25
C ALA A 33 -4.75 -15.61 -6.25
N LYS A 34 -3.47 -15.75 -5.94
CA LYS A 34 -2.96 -16.66 -4.91
C LYS A 34 -1.99 -15.90 -4.02
N VAL A 35 -2.05 -16.12 -2.71
CA VAL A 35 -1.08 -15.59 -1.74
C VAL A 35 -0.39 -16.79 -1.09
N LEU A 36 0.92 -16.90 -1.31
CA LEU A 36 1.78 -17.86 -0.62
C LEU A 36 2.41 -17.17 0.58
N MET A 37 2.41 -17.84 1.74
CA MET A 37 3.03 -17.34 2.96
C MET A 37 3.47 -18.49 3.87
N TRP A 38 4.45 -18.24 4.73
CA TRP A 38 4.83 -19.11 5.83
C TRP A 38 4.29 -18.52 7.14
N ASP A 39 3.52 -19.30 7.90
CA ASP A 39 2.88 -18.82 9.14
C ASP A 39 3.73 -19.08 10.40
N GLY A 40 4.95 -19.60 10.25
CA GLY A 40 5.80 -20.05 11.35
C GLY A 40 5.78 -21.56 11.55
N THR A 41 4.70 -22.24 11.13
CA THR A 41 4.49 -23.68 11.32
C THR A 41 4.34 -24.44 10.00
N GLY A 42 3.84 -23.78 8.96
CA GLY A 42 3.51 -24.37 7.68
C GLY A 42 3.45 -23.36 6.55
N LEU A 43 3.54 -23.86 5.31
CA LEU A 43 3.19 -23.08 4.14
C LEU A 43 1.68 -22.98 4.03
N CYS A 44 1.18 -21.76 3.92
CA CYS A 44 -0.22 -21.46 3.69
C CYS A 44 -0.43 -20.90 2.28
N LEU A 45 -1.57 -21.26 1.69
CA LEU A 45 -1.96 -20.80 0.37
C LEU A 45 -3.40 -20.30 0.41
N TYR A 46 -3.56 -18.99 0.27
CA TYR A 46 -4.85 -18.41 -0.02
C TYR A 46 -5.06 -18.40 -1.54
N ALA A 47 -6.21 -18.88 -2.02
CA ALA A 47 -6.54 -18.86 -3.44
C ALA A 47 -7.94 -18.28 -3.64
N LYS A 48 -8.05 -17.23 -4.46
CA LYS A 48 -9.33 -16.57 -4.75
C LYS A 48 -9.57 -16.47 -6.24
N ARG A 49 -10.81 -16.73 -6.64
CA ARG A 49 -11.35 -16.46 -7.97
C ARG A 49 -12.46 -15.42 -7.84
N LEU A 50 -12.41 -14.39 -8.68
CA LEU A 50 -13.53 -13.46 -8.77
C LEU A 50 -14.60 -14.05 -9.69
N GLU A 51 -15.85 -14.07 -9.23
CA GLU A 51 -17.00 -14.51 -10.03
C GLU A 51 -17.35 -13.47 -11.11
N LYS A 52 -17.12 -12.17 -10.84
CA LYS A 52 -17.26 -11.07 -11.79
C LYS A 52 -16.06 -10.12 -11.73
N GLY A 53 -15.77 -9.43 -12.82
CA GLY A 53 -14.67 -8.46 -12.89
C GLY A 53 -13.28 -9.08 -12.99
N ARG A 54 -12.27 -8.29 -12.62
CA ARG A 54 -10.84 -8.63 -12.64
C ARG A 54 -10.14 -7.90 -11.49
N PHE A 55 -9.17 -8.54 -10.86
CA PHE A 55 -8.28 -7.90 -9.89
C PHE A 55 -7.61 -6.68 -10.52
N ALA A 56 -7.51 -5.59 -9.76
CA ALA A 56 -6.84 -4.39 -10.20
C ALA A 56 -5.38 -4.69 -10.58
N GLN A 57 -4.88 -4.06 -11.65
CA GLN A 57 -3.47 -4.17 -12.00
C GLN A 57 -2.71 -3.19 -11.12
N VAL A 58 -2.15 -3.69 -10.02
CA VAL A 58 -1.43 -2.91 -9.02
C VAL A 58 0.09 -2.96 -9.18
N TRP A 59 0.58 -3.84 -10.05
CA TRP A 59 2.00 -4.06 -10.33
C TRP A 59 2.47 -3.24 -11.54
N GLY A 60 3.68 -2.69 -11.44
CA GLY A 60 4.44 -2.00 -12.49
C GLY A 60 5.76 -2.73 -12.77
N GLU A 61 6.84 -2.00 -13.02
CA GLU A 61 8.18 -2.59 -13.16
C GLU A 61 8.81 -2.98 -11.80
N ASP A 62 8.40 -2.31 -10.72
CA ASP A 62 8.99 -2.48 -9.40
C ASP A 62 8.18 -3.42 -8.47
N THR A 63 8.87 -3.84 -7.41
CA THR A 63 8.27 -4.59 -6.29
C THR A 63 7.20 -3.73 -5.60
N LEU A 64 6.01 -4.28 -5.43
CA LEU A 64 4.89 -3.59 -4.80
C LEU A 64 4.79 -3.93 -3.31
N GLU A 65 4.93 -2.93 -2.46
CA GLU A 65 4.63 -3.05 -1.03
C GLU A 65 3.15 -2.72 -0.76
N LEU A 66 2.44 -3.70 -0.18
CA LEU A 66 1.06 -3.56 0.26
C LEU A 66 0.98 -3.72 1.78
N THR A 67 0.26 -2.81 2.42
CA THR A 67 -0.25 -3.03 3.78
C THR A 67 -1.28 -4.16 3.77
N VAL A 68 -1.56 -4.73 4.96
CA VAL A 68 -2.61 -5.76 5.11
C VAL A 68 -3.97 -5.25 4.61
N ALA A 69 -4.31 -3.98 4.87
CA ALA A 69 -5.55 -3.37 4.40
C ALA A 69 -5.59 -3.23 2.87
N GLU A 70 -4.49 -2.80 2.23
CA GLU A 70 -4.41 -2.72 0.78
C GLU A 70 -4.50 -4.10 0.12
N LEU A 71 -3.86 -5.13 0.71
CA LEU A 71 -4.00 -6.50 0.27
C LEU A 71 -5.45 -6.99 0.40
N GLN A 72 -6.12 -6.67 1.50
CA GLN A 72 -7.51 -7.07 1.71
C GLN A 72 -8.44 -6.43 0.67
N LEU A 73 -8.32 -5.11 0.43
CA LEU A 73 -9.07 -4.41 -0.61
C LEU A 73 -8.82 -5.00 -2.01
N PHE A 74 -7.56 -5.32 -2.30
CA PHE A 74 -7.20 -6.00 -3.54
C PHE A 74 -7.91 -7.36 -3.64
N LEU A 75 -7.85 -8.17 -2.58
CA LEU A 75 -8.48 -9.49 -2.55
C LEU A 75 -10.01 -9.38 -2.63
N GLU A 76 -10.64 -8.33 -2.13
CA GLU A 76 -12.08 -8.05 -2.31
C GLU A 76 -12.46 -7.71 -3.75
N GLY A 77 -11.48 -7.48 -4.64
CA GLY A 77 -11.71 -7.14 -6.04
C GLY A 77 -11.99 -5.65 -6.23
N SER A 78 -11.59 -4.80 -5.28
CA SER A 78 -11.74 -3.35 -5.39
C SER A 78 -10.98 -2.83 -6.61
N ALA A 79 -11.56 -1.81 -7.26
CA ALA A 79 -10.83 -1.02 -8.23
C ALA A 79 -9.70 -0.26 -7.53
N LEU A 80 -8.54 -0.14 -8.18
CA LEU A 80 -7.45 0.70 -7.70
C LEU A 80 -7.83 2.17 -7.89
N VAL A 81 -7.83 2.95 -6.81
CA VAL A 81 -8.12 4.41 -6.84
C VAL A 81 -6.82 5.24 -6.69
N GLY A 82 -5.67 4.62 -6.97
CA GLY A 82 -4.34 5.22 -6.81
C GLY A 82 -3.83 5.14 -5.37
N LYS A 83 -2.50 5.12 -5.22
CA LYS A 83 -1.82 5.20 -3.92
C LYS A 83 -1.28 6.61 -3.77
N VAL A 84 -1.91 7.42 -2.91
CA VAL A 84 -1.51 8.81 -2.67
C VAL A 84 -0.78 8.88 -1.33
N ARG A 85 0.43 9.44 -1.34
CA ARG A 85 1.13 9.76 -0.10
C ARG A 85 0.41 10.93 0.57
N VAL A 86 -0.38 10.62 1.60
CA VAL A 86 -1.12 11.63 2.36
C VAL A 86 -0.23 12.40 3.35
N SER A 87 0.95 11.85 3.69
CA SER A 87 1.92 12.47 4.60
C SER A 87 3.10 13.10 3.84
N PRO A 88 3.63 14.24 4.29
CA PRO A 88 4.82 14.86 3.68
C PRO A 88 6.05 13.95 3.64
N ALA A 89 7.05 14.33 2.82
CA ALA A 89 8.27 13.56 2.59
C ALA A 89 9.07 13.22 3.85
N ALA A 90 8.97 14.08 4.86
CA ALA A 90 9.34 13.82 6.23
C ALA A 90 8.53 14.80 7.09
N LEU A 91 7.88 14.32 8.14
CA LEU A 91 7.47 15.22 9.21
C LEU A 91 8.75 15.58 9.96
N CYS A 92 9.30 16.76 9.69
CA CYS A 92 10.32 17.31 10.56
C CYS A 92 9.69 17.47 11.93
N LEU A 93 10.13 16.68 12.92
CA LEU A 93 9.59 16.76 14.28
C LEU A 93 9.77 18.18 14.86
N LYS A 94 10.82 18.91 14.46
CA LYS A 94 11.01 20.33 14.83
C LYS A 94 9.88 21.24 14.30
N CYS A 95 9.26 20.92 13.17
CA CYS A 95 8.10 21.66 12.65
C CYS A 95 6.79 21.32 13.40
N LEU A 96 6.71 20.16 14.05
CA LEU A 96 5.56 19.74 14.85
C LEU A 96 5.69 20.11 16.35
N THR A 97 6.90 20.43 16.81
CA THR A 97 7.16 20.72 18.24
C THR A 97 7.80 22.08 18.53
N ASN A 98 7.85 23.01 17.56
CA ASN A 98 8.29 24.39 17.86
C ASN A 98 7.18 25.15 18.60
N VAL A 99 7.06 24.90 19.91
CA VAL A 99 6.26 25.69 20.85
C VAL A 99 7.01 26.94 21.33
N THR A 100 8.03 27.41 20.60
CA THR A 100 8.82 28.60 20.99
C THR A 100 8.73 29.77 20.03
N GLU A 101 7.71 29.84 19.18
CA GLU A 101 7.21 31.13 18.72
C GLU A 101 5.68 31.10 18.74
N ILE A 102 5.12 31.74 19.78
CA ILE A 102 3.74 32.24 19.70
C ILE A 102 3.71 33.14 18.47
N ALA A 103 3.06 32.68 17.41
CA ALA A 103 2.72 33.55 16.30
C ALA A 103 1.95 34.73 16.89
N THR A 104 2.59 35.90 16.95
CA THR A 104 1.90 37.13 17.32
C THR A 104 0.87 37.38 16.23
N ILE A 105 -0.39 37.08 16.53
CA ILE A 105 -1.51 37.39 15.63
C ILE A 105 -1.61 38.91 15.59
N ALA A 106 -1.02 39.53 14.56
CA ALA A 106 -1.17 40.95 14.32
C ALA A 106 -2.65 41.24 14.06
N ARG A 107 -3.21 42.14 14.88
CA ARG A 107 -4.60 42.57 14.77
C ARG A 107 -4.75 43.39 13.49
N ALA A 108 -5.40 42.85 12.47
CA ALA A 108 -5.76 43.63 11.28
C ALA A 108 -6.78 44.71 11.68
N LYS A 109 -6.45 45.99 11.46
CA LYS A 109 -7.46 47.07 11.54
C LYS A 109 -8.44 46.89 10.39
N ALA A 110 -9.74 46.88 10.72
CA ALA A 110 -10.81 47.04 9.75
C ALA A 110 -10.60 48.34 8.95
N GLY A 111 -10.93 48.27 7.66
CA GLY A 111 -10.43 49.15 6.60
C GLY A 111 -10.64 50.65 6.81
N ALA A 112 -9.75 51.40 6.19
CA ALA A 112 -10.05 52.77 5.77
C ALA A 112 -10.65 52.69 4.37
N ASP A 113 -11.94 53.02 4.29
CA ASP A 113 -12.69 53.29 3.06
C ASP A 113 -12.14 54.59 2.41
N PRO A 114 -12.02 54.69 1.07
CA PRO A 114 -11.41 55.83 0.43
C PRO A 114 -12.45 56.93 0.20
N GLY A 115 -12.35 58.03 0.94
CA GLY A 115 -13.07 59.27 0.59
C GLY A 115 -13.38 60.22 1.74
N ARG A 116 -12.50 61.21 1.97
CA ARG A 116 -12.85 62.63 2.06
C ARG A 116 -11.61 63.50 2.17
#